data_AF-C1AR57-F1
#
_entry.id   AF-C1AR57-F1
#
_cell.length_a   1.000
_cell.length_b   1.000
_cell.length_c   1.000
_cell.angle_alpha   90.00
_cell.angle_beta   90.00
_cell.angle_gamma   90.00
#
_symmetry.space_group_name_H-M   'P 1'
#
loop_
_entity.id
_entity.type
_entity.pdbx_description
1 polymer ?
#
loop_
_entity_poly.entity_id
_entity_poly.type
_entity_poly.pdbx_seq_one_letter_code
_entity_poly.pdbx_strand_id
1 'polypeptide(L)' 'MSPEQAHLIDVDRAFFIGDAADRAALEADPMFTSLPIYRDGRVTFFADSEDPPVGAALSQSTILSLPYAIDQVL' A
#
# COMPACT_ATOMS: atom_id res chain seq x y z
N MET A 1 6.46 8.16 8.34
CA MET A 1 7.62 7.41 8.86
C MET A 1 8.78 8.35 9.01
N SER A 2 9.64 8.16 10.01
CA SER A 2 10.86 8.98 10.09
C SER A 2 11.93 8.43 9.12
N PRO A 3 12.86 9.25 8.62
CA PRO A 3 13.94 8.79 7.75
C PRO A 3 14.77 7.66 8.35
N GLU A 4 14.94 7.65 9.67
CA GLU A 4 15.69 6.61 10.39
C GLU A 4 15.02 5.23 10.29
N GLN A 5 13.71 5.21 10.09
CA GLN A 5 12.91 3.99 9.96
C GLN A 5 12.77 3.51 8.52
N ALA A 6 13.37 4.17 7.54
CA ALA A 6 13.27 3.81 6.12
C ALA A 6 13.71 2.36 5.84
N HIS A 7 14.69 1.86 6.60
CA HIS A 7 15.17 0.48 6.53
C HIS A 7 14.08 -0.57 6.82
N LEU A 8 13.01 -0.20 7.53
CA LEU A 8 11.88 -1.11 7.79
C LEU A 8 11.06 -1.42 6.53
N ILE A 9 11.25 -0.67 5.44
CA ILE A 9 10.58 -0.89 4.15
C ILE A 9 11.54 -1.56 3.14
N ASP A 10 12.62 -2.19 3.61
CA ASP A 10 13.43 -3.10 2.78
C ASP A 10 12.73 -4.47 2.64
N VAL A 11 11.70 -4.51 1.79
CA VAL A 11 10.84 -5.67 1.56
C VAL A 11 10.69 -5.94 0.06
N ASP A 12 10.18 -7.11 -0.32
CA ASP A 12 10.00 -7.45 -1.74
C ASP A 12 8.80 -6.73 -2.38
N ARG A 13 7.70 -6.55 -1.64
CA ARG A 13 6.50 -5.79 -2.03
C ARG A 13 5.94 -5.01 -0.85
N ALA A 14 5.40 -3.83 -1.12
CA ALA A 14 4.67 -3.03 -0.15
C ALA A 14 3.26 -2.71 -0.63
N PHE A 15 2.28 -2.90 0.26
CA PHE A 15 0.89 -2.53 0.04
C PHE A 15 0.52 -1.36 0.93
N PHE A 16 -0.03 -0.31 0.33
CA PHE A 16 -0.55 0.85 1.03
C PHE A 16 -2.06 0.90 0.86
N ILE A 17 -2.78 1.07 1.96
CA ILE A 17 -4.23 1.24 1.96
C ILE A 17 -4.51 2.68 2.39
N GLY A 18 -5.26 3.41 1.56
CA GLY A 18 -5.58 4.82 1.79
C GLY A 18 -6.42 5.38 0.66
N ASP A 19 -6.77 6.67 0.73
CA ASP A 19 -7.49 7.35 -0.34
C ASP A 19 -6.54 8.00 -1.37
N ALA A 20 -7.12 8.65 -2.38
CA ALA A 20 -6.35 9.35 -3.41
C ALA A 20 -5.49 10.50 -2.85
N ALA A 21 -5.92 11.14 -1.76
CA ALA A 21 -5.18 12.22 -1.12
C ALA A 21 -3.97 11.68 -0.35
N ASP A 22 -4.12 10.54 0.35
CA ASP A 22 -3.02 9.84 1.01
C ASP A 22 -1.93 9.43 0.01
N ARG A 23 -2.35 8.86 -1.12
CA ARG A 23 -1.45 8.51 -2.22
C ARG A 23 -0.72 9.75 -2.75
N ALA A 24 -1.44 10.83 -3.03
CA ALA A 24 -0.85 12.06 -3.54
C ALA A 24 0.17 12.66 -2.54
N ALA A 25 -0.11 12.58 -1.23
CA ALA A 25 0.80 13.03 -0.19
C ALA A 25 2.09 12.19 -0.15
N LEU A 26 2.00 10.86 -0.27
CA LEU A 26 3.17 9.97 -0.34
C LEU A 26 4.00 10.21 -1.61
N GLU A 27 3.35 10.36 -2.76
CA GLU A 27 4.03 10.63 -4.04
C GLU A 27 4.66 12.03 -4.10
N ALA A 28 4.20 12.97 -3.26
CA ALA A 28 4.81 14.29 -3.10
C ALA A 28 6.00 14.30 -2.12
N ASP A 29 6.18 13.26 -1.30
CA ASP A 29 7.27 13.17 -0.32
C ASP A 29 8.59 12.70 -0.99
N PRO A 30 9.64 13.53 -1.03
CA PRO A 30 10.94 13.16 -1.59
C PRO A 30 11.60 11.98 -0.88
N MET A 31 11.34 11.81 0.42
CA MET A 31 11.90 10.69 1.18
C MET A 31 11.27 9.38 0.70
N PHE A 32 9.94 9.31 0.61
CA PHE A 32 9.23 8.14 0.12
C PHE A 32 9.60 7.80 -1.32
N THR A 33 9.58 8.80 -2.22
CA THR A 33 9.89 8.59 -3.64
C THR A 33 11.35 8.26 -3.92
N SER A 34 12.26 8.53 -2.97
CA SER A 34 13.66 8.10 -3.04
C SER A 34 13.88 6.62 -2.72
N LEU A 35 12.93 5.96 -2.06
CA LEU A 35 13.06 4.57 -1.62
C LEU A 35 13.16 3.60 -2.81
N PRO A 36 14.02 2.57 -2.74
CA PRO A 36 14.11 1.54 -3.78
C PRO A 36 12.76 0.88 -4.09
N ILE A 37 11.96 0.55 -3.07
CA ILE A 37 10.64 -0.09 -3.25
C ILE A 37 9.72 0.70 -4.21
N TYR A 38 9.75 2.04 -4.11
CA TYR A 38 8.93 2.92 -4.94
C TYR A 38 9.51 3.04 -6.34
N ARG A 39 10.83 3.28 -6.44
CA ARG A 39 11.54 3.43 -7.72
C ARG A 39 11.53 2.17 -8.57
N ASP A 40 11.54 1.00 -7.93
CA ASP A 40 11.49 -0.31 -8.58
C ASP A 40 10.05 -0.73 -8.95
N GLY A 41 9.04 0.10 -8.66
CA GLY A 41 7.63 -0.20 -8.95
C GLY A 41 7.05 -1.35 -8.12
N ARG A 42 7.58 -1.57 -6.91
CA ARG A 42 7.19 -2.67 -6.01
C ARG A 42 6.15 -2.25 -4.96
N VAL A 43 5.51 -1.09 -5.18
CA VAL A 43 4.45 -0.53 -4.35
C VAL A 43 3.11 -0.70 -5.06
N THR A 44 2.09 -1.18 -4.34
CA THR A 44 0.70 -1.15 -4.81
C THR A 44 -0.16 -0.40 -3.81
N PHE A 45 -1.00 0.49 -4.33
CA PHE A 45 -1.97 1.25 -3.56
C PHE A 45 -3.35 0.62 -3.74
N PHE A 46 -4.03 0.36 -2.62
CA PHE A 46 -5.43 -0.06 -2.61
C PHE A 46 -6.27 1.06 -2.01
N ALA A 47 -7.38 1.37 -2.67
CA ALA A 47 -8.35 2.28 -2.11
C ALA A 47 -9.00 1.65 -0.87
N ASP A 48 -9.08 2.40 0.22
CA ASP A 48 -9.69 1.91 1.46
C ASP A 48 -11.21 1.80 1.34
N SER A 49 -11.84 2.67 0.55
CA SER A 49 -13.32 2.76 0.43
C SER A 49 -13.85 2.88 -1.00
N GLU A 50 -12.99 2.77 -2.02
CA GLU A 50 -13.39 2.83 -3.43
C GLU A 50 -13.30 1.45 -4.10
N ASP A 51 -13.98 1.28 -5.24
CA ASP A 51 -13.91 0.04 -6.02
C ASP A 51 -12.58 -0.06 -6.79
N PRO A 52 -11.96 -1.27 -6.87
CA PRO A 52 -12.37 -2.51 -6.22
C PRO A 52 -12.06 -2.49 -4.69
N PRO A 53 -12.91 -3.08 -3.84
CA PRO A 53 -12.84 -2.95 -2.37
C PRO A 53 -11.75 -3.83 -1.73
N VAL A 54 -10.56 -3.88 -2.34
CA VAL A 54 -9.42 -4.69 -1.88
C VAL A 54 -8.86 -4.13 -0.57
N GLY A 55 -8.74 -2.81 -0.46
CA GLY A 55 -8.29 -2.14 0.76
C GLY A 55 -9.24 -2.42 1.92
N ALA A 56 -10.54 -2.21 1.73
CA ALA A 56 -11.57 -2.56 2.71
C ALA A 56 -11.52 -4.05 3.12
N ALA A 57 -11.32 -4.95 2.16
CA ALA A 57 -11.26 -6.39 2.41
C ALA A 57 -10.06 -6.79 3.28
N LEU A 58 -8.90 -6.17 3.05
CA LEU A 58 -7.69 -6.32 3.87
C LEU A 58 -7.86 -5.68 5.26
N SER A 59 -8.41 -4.46 5.34
CA SER A 59 -8.62 -3.73 6.60
C SER A 59 -9.60 -4.47 7.54
N GLN A 60 -10.69 -5.02 7.02
CA GLN A 60 -11.67 -5.75 7.83
C GLN A 60 -11.25 -7.19 8.16
N SER A 61 -10.45 -7.83 7.29
CA SER A 61 -9.85 -9.16 7.52
C SER A 61 -10.83 -10.23 8.02
N THR A 62 -12.01 -10.33 7.40
CA THR A 62 -13.04 -11.34 7.73
C THR A 62 -12.84 -12.64 6.94
N ILE A 63 -13.50 -13.73 7.38
CA ILE A 63 -13.51 -15.02 6.64
C ILE A 63 -14.00 -14.85 5.20
N LEU A 64 -14.94 -13.92 4.95
CA LEU A 64 -15.48 -13.67 3.62
C LEU A 64 -14.59 -12.73 2.79
N SER A 65 -13.89 -11.79 3.42
CA SER A 65 -13.12 -10.76 2.71
C SER A 65 -11.70 -11.19 2.34
N LEU A 66 -11.05 -12.02 3.17
CA LEU A 66 -9.67 -12.46 2.92
C LEU A 66 -9.52 -13.30 1.64
N PRO A 67 -10.39 -14.27 1.32
CA PRO A 67 -10.28 -15.01 0.06
C PRO A 67 -10.32 -14.09 -1.16
N TYR A 68 -11.27 -13.15 -1.17
CA TYR A 68 -11.35 -12.13 -2.22
C TYR A 68 -10.06 -11.28 -2.28
N ALA A 69 -9.58 -10.76 -1.14
CA ALA A 69 -8.37 -9.95 -1.12
C ALA A 69 -7.14 -10.72 -1.64
N ILE A 70 -7.00 -12.00 -1.27
CA ILE A 70 -5.92 -12.88 -1.75
C ILE A 70 -5.98 -13.03 -3.27
N ASP A 71 -7.15 -13.30 -3.84
CA ASP A 71 -7.33 -13.43 -5.30
C ASP A 71 -6.98 -12.15 -6.08
N GLN A 72 -6.99 -10.98 -5.43
CA GLN A 72 -6.65 -9.70 -6.07
C GLN A 72 -5.16 -9.34 -5.97
N VAL A 73 -4.41 -9.92 -5.01
CA VAL A 73 -3.00 -9.57 -4.77
C VAL A 73 -1.99 -10.61 -5.27
N LEU A 74 -2.42 -11.84 -5.54
CA LEU A 74 -1.63 -12.92 -6.16
C LEU A 74 -1.59 -12.81 -7.68
#